data_AF-A0A6A0GXL5-F1
#
_entry.id   AF-A0A6A0GXL5-F1
#
_cell.length_a   1.000
_cell.length_b   1.000
_cell.length_c   1.000
_cell.angle_alpha   90.00
_cell.angle_beta   90.00
_cell.angle_gamma   90.00
#
_symmetry.space_group_name_H-M   'P 1'
#
loop_
_entity.id
_entity.type
_entity.pdbx_description
1 polymer ?
#
loop_
_entity_poly.entity_id
_entity_poly.type
_entity_poly.pdbx_seq_one_letter_code
_entity_poly.pdbx_strand_id
1 'polypeptide(L)'
;MQFTVRLASEYLYGFGENVHRELVHSFSPRATYPMFARDRGVSASEDKVNHYGTFPYYVNIEDDDGNSHSVLFLNSNAMEYSTFLLEDGTPALTIRSIGGVIDLHIFTGPTPEDLNKQYSALVGKPTFPPYWSLGFQLCRWGYTSTDEVRAVRQRTADAGIPQDVQTFDIDYMEDFKDFSYDHVKFNDLPQLADELHADNLKMVLILDPSIGVNITDNPPYVTGRAEDVFLKWMTPDLVPTDQPPEADDFLLGNVWPNERSAFPDFMKAATRSWWLDEITYFHRLINFDGLWIDMNEPANFDTDGGQPDHLMCPKNHLEDPPYPTLAAYTPDNAVQRLCDKTLCMSTAANDGSKQLLRYDIHSLYGHSEAEATFNALGSLFPGKRPYLLTRSSYVGTGRYSFHWLGDNVATWDDMAISVVGVIEFNMFGIPMVGADICGFGGATTQELCSRWHQLGAFYPFSRNHNAIGQPDQDPAVWPEVAAVARDAFLTRYKFLPYLYNLFHY
;
A
#
# COMPACT_ATOMS: atom_id res chain seq x y z
N MET A 1 -9.69 -17.17 18.30
CA MET A 1 -10.21 -18.29 17.48
C MET A 1 -9.05 -19.04 16.85
N GLN A 2 -9.11 -20.37 16.70
CA GLN A 2 -8.03 -21.15 16.06
C GLN A 2 -8.62 -22.34 15.30
N PHE A 3 -8.07 -22.65 14.12
CA PHE A 3 -8.27 -23.93 13.44
C PHE A 3 -6.98 -24.42 12.79
N THR A 4 -6.89 -25.74 12.59
CA THR A 4 -5.73 -26.40 11.98
C THR A 4 -6.21 -27.26 10.81
N VAL A 5 -5.51 -27.18 9.69
CA VAL A 5 -5.77 -27.91 8.46
C VAL A 5 -4.57 -28.80 8.14
N ARG A 6 -4.84 -30.04 7.74
CA ARG A 6 -3.85 -30.92 7.10
C ARG A 6 -3.83 -30.58 5.62
N LEU A 7 -2.66 -30.32 5.07
CA LEU A 7 -2.51 -30.00 3.65
C LEU A 7 -2.39 -31.28 2.83
N ALA A 8 -2.73 -31.21 1.54
CA ALA A 8 -2.63 -32.34 0.63
C ALA A 8 -1.17 -32.63 0.25
N SER A 9 -0.33 -31.59 0.24
CA SER A 9 1.09 -31.66 -0.11
C SER A 9 1.90 -30.57 0.61
N GLU A 10 3.22 -30.57 0.39
CA GLU A 10 4.13 -29.51 0.85
C GLU A 10 4.16 -28.26 -0.05
N TYR A 11 3.45 -28.26 -1.18
CA TYR A 11 3.44 -27.13 -2.12
C TYR A 11 2.40 -26.09 -1.72
N LEU A 12 2.73 -25.27 -0.72
CA LEU A 12 1.87 -24.20 -0.21
C LEU A 12 2.38 -22.83 -0.68
N TYR A 13 1.46 -21.96 -1.12
CA TYR A 13 1.72 -20.64 -1.69
C TYR A 13 0.73 -19.60 -1.14
N GLY A 14 1.11 -18.32 -1.13
CA GLY A 14 0.24 -17.22 -0.71
C GLY A 14 0.46 -16.82 0.75
N PHE A 15 -0.59 -16.32 1.40
CA PHE A 15 -0.55 -15.49 2.61
C PHE A 15 0.20 -14.17 2.42
N GLY A 16 -0.27 -13.12 3.08
CA GLY A 16 0.43 -11.84 3.03
C GLY A 16 -0.26 -10.75 3.84
N GLU A 17 0.31 -9.55 3.90
CA GLU A 17 1.60 -9.21 3.29
C GLU A 17 2.76 -9.48 4.26
N ASN A 18 3.68 -10.34 3.84
CA ASN A 18 4.85 -10.80 4.59
C ASN A 18 6.04 -10.92 3.60
N VAL A 19 7.27 -10.69 4.05
CA VAL A 19 8.46 -11.02 3.24
C VAL A 19 8.67 -12.53 3.21
N HIS A 20 8.42 -13.16 2.07
CA HIS A 20 8.80 -14.55 1.81
C HIS A 20 10.06 -14.61 0.93
N ARG A 21 11.09 -15.31 1.42
CA ARG A 21 12.35 -15.51 0.67
C ARG A 21 12.18 -16.45 -0.52
N GLU A 22 11.23 -17.36 -0.43
CA GLU A 22 10.89 -18.34 -1.45
C GLU A 22 9.38 -18.33 -1.64
N LEU A 23 8.95 -18.62 -2.87
CA LEU A 23 7.53 -18.65 -3.23
C LEU A 23 6.78 -19.84 -2.58
N VAL A 24 7.47 -20.96 -2.35
CA VAL A 24 6.93 -22.14 -1.66
C VAL A 24 7.23 -22.00 -0.17
N HIS A 25 6.21 -22.18 0.66
CA HIS A 25 6.38 -22.15 2.12
C HIS A 25 7.14 -23.36 2.66
N SER A 26 8.01 -23.11 3.64
CA SER A 26 8.66 -24.18 4.42
C SER A 26 7.81 -24.60 5.63
N PHE A 27 7.89 -25.90 5.97
CA PHE A 27 7.24 -26.50 7.14
C PHE A 27 8.22 -26.89 8.25
N SER A 28 9.53 -26.73 8.02
CA SER A 28 10.58 -27.10 8.97
C SER A 28 11.77 -26.12 8.91
N PRO A 29 12.10 -25.43 10.02
CA PRO A 29 11.38 -25.44 11.31
C PRO A 29 9.98 -24.83 11.18
N ARG A 30 9.13 -25.06 12.18
CA ARG A 30 7.83 -24.38 12.29
C ARG A 30 8.04 -22.86 12.19
N ALA A 31 7.33 -22.21 11.27
CA ALA A 31 7.31 -20.76 11.15
C ALA A 31 5.91 -20.23 11.49
N THR A 32 5.83 -19.03 12.06
CA THR A 32 4.56 -18.32 12.30
C THR A 32 4.71 -16.90 11.80
N TYR A 33 3.74 -16.41 11.05
CA TYR A 33 3.73 -15.08 10.46
C TYR A 33 2.46 -14.33 10.88
N PRO A 34 2.57 -13.10 11.38
CA PRO A 34 1.42 -12.25 11.64
C PRO A 34 0.85 -11.64 10.34
N MET A 35 -0.44 -11.34 10.35
CA MET A 35 -1.15 -10.58 9.33
C MET A 35 -2.01 -9.50 10.01
N PHE A 36 -1.61 -8.25 9.80
CA PHE A 36 -2.26 -7.04 10.30
C PHE A 36 -1.63 -5.85 9.58
N ALA A 37 -2.43 -4.98 8.94
CA ALA A 37 -1.88 -3.87 8.16
C ALA A 37 -0.95 -2.98 9.02
N ARG A 38 0.27 -2.74 8.57
CA ARG A 38 1.30 -2.06 9.36
C ARG A 38 2.31 -1.33 8.48
N ASP A 39 2.58 -0.09 8.85
CA ASP A 39 3.67 0.69 8.27
C ASP A 39 5.02 0.11 8.69
N ARG A 40 5.55 -0.75 7.83
CA ARG A 40 6.82 -1.43 8.00
C ARG A 40 7.41 -1.68 6.63
N GLY A 41 8.60 -1.11 6.40
CA GLY A 41 9.41 -1.35 5.21
C GLY A 41 9.50 -2.84 4.86
N VAL A 42 9.89 -3.14 3.63
CA VAL A 42 9.99 -4.51 3.14
C VAL A 42 11.45 -4.82 2.88
N SER A 43 12.09 -5.57 3.77
CA SER A 43 13.48 -5.97 3.57
C SER A 43 13.64 -7.47 3.65
N ALA A 44 14.53 -8.04 2.83
CA ALA A 44 14.91 -9.44 2.96
C ALA A 44 15.54 -9.75 4.33
N SER A 45 16.04 -8.75 5.06
CA SER A 45 16.54 -8.89 6.42
C SER A 45 15.44 -9.06 7.47
N GLU A 46 14.21 -8.67 7.17
CA GLU A 46 13.08 -8.86 8.07
C GLU A 46 12.56 -10.29 7.97
N ASP A 47 12.22 -10.86 9.12
CA ASP A 47 11.81 -12.26 9.23
C ASP A 47 10.52 -12.32 10.04
N LYS A 48 9.47 -12.87 9.42
CA LYS A 48 8.18 -13.18 10.06
C LYS A 48 7.47 -11.98 10.69
N VAL A 49 7.38 -10.90 9.92
CA VAL A 49 6.70 -9.66 10.31
C VAL A 49 5.57 -9.33 9.35
N ASN A 50 4.57 -8.57 9.83
CA ASN A 50 3.46 -8.06 9.02
C ASN A 50 3.81 -6.70 8.39
N HIS A 51 3.40 -6.50 7.14
CA HIS A 51 3.57 -5.25 6.41
C HIS A 51 2.20 -4.63 6.08
N TYR A 52 2.07 -4.00 4.90
CA TYR A 52 1.01 -3.06 4.57
C TYR A 52 -0.36 -3.72 4.37
N GLY A 53 -0.39 -4.88 3.73
CA GLY A 53 -1.62 -5.61 3.39
C GLY A 53 -1.98 -6.78 4.31
N THR A 54 -3.20 -7.31 4.14
CA THR A 54 -3.69 -8.51 4.83
C THR A 54 -4.46 -9.43 3.88
N PHE A 55 -3.88 -10.60 3.59
CA PHE A 55 -4.32 -11.60 2.62
C PHE A 55 -4.34 -13.00 3.25
N PRO A 56 -5.39 -13.35 4.00
CA PRO A 56 -5.59 -14.70 4.52
C PRO A 56 -6.06 -15.69 3.43
N TYR A 57 -5.30 -15.78 2.35
CA TYR A 57 -5.56 -16.61 1.16
C TYR A 57 -4.35 -17.45 0.81
N TYR A 58 -4.53 -18.75 0.60
CA TYR A 58 -3.46 -19.64 0.17
C TYR A 58 -3.91 -20.59 -0.94
N VAL A 59 -2.92 -21.10 -1.68
CA VAL A 59 -3.05 -22.16 -2.69
C VAL A 59 -2.22 -23.37 -2.26
N ASN A 60 -2.75 -24.58 -2.42
CA ASN A 60 -2.01 -25.83 -2.26
C ASN A 60 -2.13 -26.67 -3.53
N ILE A 61 -1.00 -26.95 -4.18
CA ILE A 61 -0.92 -27.84 -5.34
C ILE A 61 -0.79 -29.27 -4.83
N GLU A 62 -1.79 -30.10 -5.05
CA GLU A 62 -2.03 -31.37 -4.39
C GLU A 62 -1.12 -32.50 -4.91
N ASP A 63 -0.83 -32.49 -6.21
CA ASP A 63 -0.10 -33.56 -6.89
C ASP A 63 0.67 -33.09 -8.13
N ASP A 64 1.44 -34.00 -8.73
CA ASP A 64 2.22 -33.77 -9.95
C ASP A 64 1.34 -33.61 -11.22
N ASP A 65 0.05 -33.96 -11.15
CA ASP A 65 -0.91 -33.73 -12.23
C ASP A 65 -1.41 -32.27 -12.25
N GLY A 66 -1.07 -31.48 -11.22
CA GLY A 66 -1.38 -30.06 -11.10
C GLY A 66 -2.70 -29.78 -10.38
N ASN A 67 -3.39 -30.82 -9.89
CA ASN A 67 -4.63 -30.62 -9.12
C ASN A 67 -4.34 -29.70 -7.94
N SER A 68 -5.22 -28.74 -7.72
CA SER A 68 -4.95 -27.66 -6.77
C SER A 68 -6.23 -27.25 -6.07
N HIS A 69 -6.11 -26.76 -4.84
CA HIS A 69 -7.17 -26.01 -4.17
C HIS A 69 -6.63 -24.71 -3.58
N SER A 70 -7.54 -23.78 -3.31
CA SER A 70 -7.23 -22.59 -2.54
C SER A 70 -8.28 -22.34 -1.47
N VAL A 71 -7.86 -21.67 -0.41
CA VAL A 71 -8.74 -21.30 0.70
C VAL A 71 -8.55 -19.83 1.02
N LEU A 72 -9.65 -19.10 1.00
CA LEU A 72 -9.77 -17.77 1.59
C LEU A 72 -10.41 -17.91 2.97
N PHE A 73 -9.76 -17.38 3.99
CA PHE A 73 -10.35 -17.15 5.30
C PHE A 73 -10.76 -15.67 5.40
N LEU A 74 -12.02 -15.35 5.11
CA LEU A 74 -12.50 -13.98 5.04
C LEU A 74 -12.69 -13.38 6.44
N ASN A 75 -11.61 -12.85 7.00
CA ASN A 75 -11.55 -12.22 8.31
C ASN A 75 -10.52 -11.08 8.26
N SER A 76 -10.79 -9.96 8.94
CA SER A 76 -9.97 -8.74 8.91
C SER A 76 -9.33 -8.39 10.24
N ASN A 77 -9.64 -9.13 11.31
CA ASN A 77 -8.97 -8.96 12.59
C ASN A 77 -7.50 -9.35 12.50
N ALA A 78 -6.67 -8.83 13.41
CA ALA A 78 -5.28 -9.27 13.49
C ALA A 78 -5.21 -10.80 13.69
N MET A 79 -4.36 -11.44 12.89
CA MET A 79 -4.27 -12.89 12.87
C MET A 79 -2.84 -13.34 12.58
N GLU A 80 -2.62 -14.65 12.64
CA GLU A 80 -1.36 -15.26 12.30
C GLU A 80 -1.60 -16.65 11.72
N TYR A 81 -0.68 -17.09 10.86
CA TYR A 81 -0.64 -18.46 10.36
C TYR A 81 0.68 -19.13 10.75
N SER A 82 0.63 -20.43 11.03
CA SER A 82 1.81 -21.26 11.28
C SER A 82 1.87 -22.44 10.32
N THR A 83 3.01 -22.63 9.68
CA THR A 83 3.33 -23.83 8.89
C THR A 83 4.21 -24.79 9.70
N PHE A 84 3.89 -26.07 9.70
CA PHE A 84 4.64 -27.11 10.43
C PHE A 84 4.36 -28.52 9.90
N LEU A 85 5.22 -29.47 10.24
CA LEU A 85 4.96 -30.90 10.03
C LEU A 85 4.28 -31.51 11.27
N LEU A 86 3.29 -32.38 11.04
CA LEU A 86 2.76 -33.28 12.06
C LEU A 86 3.80 -34.36 12.44
N GLU A 87 3.53 -35.12 13.50
CA GLU A 87 4.43 -36.21 13.95
C GLU A 87 4.69 -37.27 12.88
N ASP A 88 3.73 -37.48 11.97
CA ASP A 88 3.84 -38.42 10.85
C ASP A 88 4.50 -37.81 9.60
N GLY A 89 4.96 -36.55 9.68
CA GLY A 89 5.56 -35.82 8.56
C GLY A 89 4.57 -35.13 7.64
N THR A 90 3.25 -35.17 7.92
CA THR A 90 2.25 -34.50 7.09
C THR A 90 2.36 -32.96 7.25
N PRO A 91 2.41 -32.19 6.16
CA PRO A 91 2.37 -30.73 6.22
C PRO A 91 1.02 -30.23 6.76
N ALA A 92 1.08 -29.27 7.67
CA ALA A 92 -0.08 -28.70 8.33
C ALA A 92 0.05 -27.19 8.49
N LEU A 93 -1.12 -26.56 8.57
CA LEU A 93 -1.31 -25.13 8.71
C LEU A 93 -2.23 -24.86 9.90
N THR A 94 -1.86 -23.95 10.78
CA THR A 94 -2.75 -23.41 11.82
C THR A 94 -2.99 -21.94 11.56
N ILE A 95 -4.24 -21.47 11.61
CA ILE A 95 -4.57 -20.04 11.60
C ILE A 95 -5.19 -19.67 12.95
N ARG A 96 -4.77 -18.54 13.51
CA ARG A 96 -5.31 -17.95 14.74
C ARG A 96 -5.72 -16.50 14.50
N SER A 97 -6.96 -16.15 14.78
CA SER A 97 -7.46 -14.78 14.72
C SER A 97 -7.93 -14.33 16.10
N ILE A 98 -7.71 -13.05 16.43
CA ILE A 98 -8.14 -12.45 17.69
C ILE A 98 -9.64 -12.11 17.71
N GLY A 99 -10.31 -12.14 16.56
CA GLY A 99 -11.73 -11.77 16.47
C GLY A 99 -12.45 -12.33 15.23
N GLY A 100 -13.65 -11.82 14.99
CA GLY A 100 -14.48 -12.19 13.86
C GLY A 100 -15.07 -13.60 13.93
N VAL A 101 -15.43 -14.15 12.76
CA VAL A 101 -16.04 -15.48 12.59
C VAL A 101 -15.18 -16.37 11.70
N ILE A 102 -15.45 -17.68 11.70
CA ILE A 102 -14.88 -18.61 10.71
C ILE A 102 -15.72 -18.52 9.44
N ASP A 103 -15.22 -17.78 8.45
CA ASP A 103 -15.81 -17.71 7.11
C ASP A 103 -14.78 -18.20 6.08
N LEU A 104 -14.98 -19.43 5.58
CA LEU A 104 -14.02 -20.12 4.71
C LEU A 104 -14.64 -20.31 3.33
N HIS A 105 -13.96 -19.80 2.31
CA HIS A 105 -14.25 -20.08 0.91
C HIS A 105 -13.18 -20.99 0.35
N ILE A 106 -13.59 -22.15 -0.15
CA ILE A 106 -12.72 -23.16 -0.73
C ILE A 106 -13.00 -23.23 -2.22
N PHE A 107 -11.94 -23.11 -3.02
CA PHE A 107 -12.00 -23.21 -4.47
C PHE A 107 -11.16 -24.41 -4.91
N THR A 108 -11.67 -25.19 -5.85
CA THR A 108 -11.01 -26.41 -6.33
C THR A 108 -10.72 -26.31 -7.83
N GLY A 109 -9.53 -26.76 -8.22
CA GLY A 109 -9.02 -26.75 -9.60
C GLY A 109 -9.55 -27.90 -10.44
N PRO A 110 -8.99 -28.01 -11.66
CA PRO A 110 -7.78 -28.83 -11.75
C PRO A 110 -6.48 -28.02 -11.92
N THR A 111 -6.52 -26.70 -12.08
CA THR A 111 -5.29 -25.88 -12.28
C THR A 111 -5.24 -24.66 -11.34
N PRO A 112 -4.05 -24.13 -11.01
CA PRO A 112 -3.91 -22.87 -10.26
C PRO A 112 -4.64 -21.68 -10.90
N GLU A 113 -4.65 -21.58 -12.23
CA GLU A 113 -5.36 -20.51 -12.95
C GLU A 113 -6.88 -20.60 -12.76
N ASP A 114 -7.44 -21.80 -12.65
CA ASP A 114 -8.86 -21.98 -12.37
C ASP A 114 -9.23 -21.55 -10.94
N LEU A 115 -8.29 -21.66 -10.00
CA LEU A 115 -8.46 -21.12 -8.65
C LEU A 115 -8.53 -19.59 -8.69
N ASN A 116 -7.60 -18.93 -9.40
CA ASN A 116 -7.57 -17.47 -9.53
C ASN A 116 -8.85 -16.92 -10.19
N LYS A 117 -9.40 -17.62 -11.19
CA LYS A 117 -10.69 -17.26 -11.82
C LYS A 117 -11.85 -17.33 -10.83
N GLN A 118 -11.92 -18.37 -10.00
CA GLN A 118 -12.98 -18.54 -9.01
C GLN A 118 -12.83 -17.54 -7.85
N TYR A 119 -11.61 -17.33 -7.37
CA TYR A 119 -11.29 -16.36 -6.33
C TYR A 119 -11.67 -14.94 -6.76
N SER A 120 -11.21 -14.49 -7.94
CA SER A 120 -11.56 -13.18 -8.49
C SER A 120 -13.05 -13.02 -8.80
N ALA A 121 -13.77 -14.10 -9.11
CA ALA A 121 -15.23 -14.05 -9.26
C ALA A 121 -15.96 -13.78 -7.93
N LEU A 122 -15.38 -14.18 -6.79
CA LEU A 122 -15.92 -13.87 -5.47
C LEU A 122 -15.53 -12.46 -5.01
N VAL A 123 -14.22 -12.14 -5.04
CA VAL A 123 -13.68 -10.92 -4.38
C VAL A 123 -13.69 -9.69 -5.28
N GLY A 124 -13.95 -9.88 -6.57
CA GLY A 124 -13.92 -8.84 -7.59
C GLY A 124 -12.75 -9.02 -8.56
N LYS A 125 -13.01 -8.76 -9.83
CA LYS A 125 -11.95 -8.76 -10.85
C LYS A 125 -11.04 -7.55 -10.67
N PRO A 126 -9.74 -7.68 -10.99
CA PRO A 126 -8.83 -6.54 -11.02
C PRO A 126 -9.35 -5.38 -11.87
N THR A 127 -9.02 -4.16 -11.48
CA THR A 127 -9.27 -2.98 -12.31
C THR A 127 -8.48 -3.09 -13.62
N PHE A 128 -9.11 -2.70 -14.73
CA PHE A 128 -8.44 -2.69 -16.02
C PHE A 128 -7.64 -1.38 -16.16
N PRO A 129 -6.29 -1.41 -16.19
CA PRO A 129 -5.48 -0.20 -16.15
C PRO A 129 -5.71 0.70 -17.39
N PRO A 130 -5.52 2.02 -17.29
CA PRO A 130 -5.34 2.85 -18.48
C PRO A 130 -4.00 2.49 -19.14
N TYR A 131 -3.94 2.49 -20.48
CA TYR A 131 -2.76 1.98 -21.21
C TYR A 131 -1.44 2.66 -20.81
N TRP A 132 -1.48 3.96 -20.52
CA TRP A 132 -0.31 4.74 -20.13
C TRP A 132 0.28 4.32 -18.77
N SER A 133 -0.51 3.67 -17.89
CA SER A 133 0.01 3.23 -16.59
C SER A 133 1.00 2.08 -16.70
N LEU A 134 1.00 1.37 -17.83
CA LEU A 134 1.97 0.32 -18.13
C LEU A 134 3.35 0.89 -18.53
N GLY A 135 3.44 2.19 -18.83
CA GLY A 135 4.70 2.86 -19.10
C GLY A 135 5.62 2.91 -17.88
N PHE A 136 6.87 3.26 -18.11
CA PHE A 136 7.85 3.48 -17.04
C PHE A 136 7.56 4.79 -16.30
N GLN A 137 7.77 4.77 -15.00
CA GLN A 137 7.50 5.88 -14.10
C GLN A 137 8.73 6.28 -13.30
N LEU A 138 8.91 7.58 -13.08
CA LEU A 138 9.94 8.12 -12.20
C LEU A 138 9.32 8.79 -10.98
N CYS A 139 9.92 8.58 -9.83
CA CYS A 139 9.56 9.19 -8.55
C CYS A 139 10.81 9.32 -7.67
N ARG A 140 10.75 10.16 -6.65
CA ARG A 140 11.61 10.09 -5.45
C ARG A 140 10.91 10.80 -4.31
N TRP A 141 11.17 10.36 -3.09
CA TRP A 141 11.04 11.18 -1.91
C TRP A 141 12.25 12.13 -1.84
N GLY A 142 12.00 13.44 -1.77
CA GLY A 142 13.01 14.48 -1.64
C GLY A 142 13.33 15.25 -2.93
N TYR A 143 12.41 15.36 -3.90
CA TYR A 143 12.61 16.37 -4.95
C TYR A 143 12.56 17.77 -4.31
N THR A 144 13.52 18.62 -4.63
CA THR A 144 13.67 19.92 -3.96
C THR A 144 12.91 21.06 -4.64
N SER A 145 12.54 20.89 -5.91
CA SER A 145 11.82 21.88 -6.72
C SER A 145 11.32 21.30 -8.04
N THR A 146 10.45 22.03 -8.74
CA THR A 146 10.05 21.75 -10.13
C THR A 146 11.24 21.77 -11.10
N ASP A 147 12.24 22.62 -10.88
CA ASP A 147 13.47 22.66 -11.69
C ASP A 147 14.29 21.37 -11.61
N GLU A 148 14.35 20.74 -10.42
CA GLU A 148 14.99 19.44 -10.27
C GLU A 148 14.25 18.37 -11.07
N VAL A 149 12.91 18.35 -11.00
CA VAL A 149 12.08 17.41 -11.77
C VAL A 149 12.30 17.59 -13.27
N ARG A 150 12.32 18.84 -13.77
CA ARG A 150 12.65 19.15 -15.17
C ARG A 150 14.04 18.63 -15.54
N ALA A 151 15.04 18.82 -14.68
CA ALA A 151 16.40 18.35 -14.93
C ALA A 151 16.48 16.82 -15.01
N VAL A 152 15.76 16.10 -14.14
CA VAL A 152 15.68 14.62 -14.15
C VAL A 152 14.99 14.11 -15.41
N ARG A 153 13.84 14.69 -15.74
CA ARG A 153 13.12 14.36 -16.97
C ARG A 153 13.96 14.64 -18.21
N GLN A 154 14.65 15.78 -18.27
CA GLN A 154 15.47 16.16 -19.43
C GLN A 154 16.61 15.17 -19.65
N ARG A 155 17.38 14.83 -18.60
CA ARG A 155 18.49 13.87 -18.74
C ARG A 155 18.00 12.46 -19.11
N THR A 156 16.82 12.06 -18.65
CA THR A 156 16.17 10.78 -19.01
C THR A 156 15.76 10.76 -20.48
N ALA A 157 15.15 11.85 -20.96
CA ALA A 157 14.79 12.03 -22.36
C ALA A 157 16.03 12.08 -23.27
N ASP A 158 17.08 12.81 -22.88
CA ASP A 158 18.35 12.90 -23.62
C ASP A 158 19.06 11.54 -23.72
N ALA A 159 18.91 10.69 -22.71
CA ALA A 159 19.39 9.31 -22.73
C ALA A 159 18.57 8.38 -23.64
N GLY A 160 17.42 8.84 -24.16
CA GLY A 160 16.53 8.09 -25.02
C GLY A 160 15.73 7.01 -24.29
N ILE A 161 15.49 7.18 -23.00
CA ILE A 161 14.75 6.22 -22.16
C ILE A 161 13.26 6.60 -22.20
N PRO A 162 12.36 5.68 -22.61
CA PRO A 162 10.92 5.93 -22.57
C PRO A 162 10.41 6.16 -21.14
N GLN A 163 9.51 7.11 -20.97
CA GLN A 163 8.81 7.43 -19.71
C GLN A 163 7.40 7.91 -20.05
N ASP A 164 6.38 7.45 -19.30
CA ASP A 164 5.00 7.93 -19.45
C ASP A 164 4.52 8.70 -18.23
N VAL A 165 5.10 8.46 -17.05
CA VAL A 165 4.59 9.01 -15.79
C VAL A 165 5.71 9.69 -15.01
N GLN A 166 5.44 10.90 -14.54
CA GLN A 166 6.19 11.55 -13.48
C GLN A 166 5.33 11.53 -12.22
N THR A 167 5.83 10.86 -11.19
CA THR A 167 5.17 10.76 -9.89
C THR A 167 5.85 11.70 -8.91
N PHE A 168 5.05 12.34 -8.05
CA PHE A 168 5.51 13.29 -7.04
C PHE A 168 5.15 12.77 -5.65
N ASP A 169 6.15 12.76 -4.78
CA ASP A 169 6.05 12.49 -3.36
C ASP A 169 5.69 13.76 -2.56
N ILE A 170 5.53 13.67 -1.25
CA ILE A 170 4.99 14.69 -0.36
C ILE A 170 5.72 16.05 -0.39
N ASP A 171 6.93 16.13 -0.96
CA ASP A 171 7.71 17.37 -1.03
C ASP A 171 7.04 18.47 -1.85
N TYR A 172 6.12 18.10 -2.74
CA TYR A 172 5.34 19.08 -3.50
C TYR A 172 4.37 19.86 -2.60
N MET A 173 3.96 19.29 -1.47
CA MET A 173 2.93 19.83 -0.57
C MET A 173 3.50 20.95 0.32
N GLU A 174 2.65 21.89 0.71
CA GLU A 174 3.02 22.90 1.72
C GLU A 174 3.01 22.26 3.11
N ASP A 175 4.17 22.17 3.76
CA ASP A 175 4.36 21.52 5.07
C ASP A 175 3.72 20.10 5.15
N PHE A 176 3.79 19.35 4.05
CA PHE A 176 3.24 17.99 3.94
C PHE A 176 1.71 17.91 4.13
N LYS A 177 0.99 19.02 3.92
CA LYS A 177 -0.48 19.06 4.02
C LYS A 177 -1.12 18.60 2.71
N ASP A 178 -1.97 17.60 2.79
CA ASP A 178 -2.80 17.13 1.68
C ASP A 178 -3.61 18.27 1.03
N PHE A 179 -3.81 18.18 -0.29
CA PHE A 179 -4.51 19.17 -1.12
C PHE A 179 -3.90 20.59 -1.13
N SER A 180 -2.58 20.68 -0.89
CA SER A 180 -1.79 21.91 -1.00
C SER A 180 -0.57 21.71 -1.91
N TYR A 181 0.10 22.79 -2.29
CA TYR A 181 1.45 22.72 -2.87
C TYR A 181 2.33 23.87 -2.41
N ASP A 182 3.64 23.62 -2.27
CA ASP A 182 4.61 24.60 -1.78
C ASP A 182 4.77 25.75 -2.80
N HIS A 183 4.28 26.93 -2.44
CA HIS A 183 4.32 28.13 -3.28
C HIS A 183 5.70 28.82 -3.36
N VAL A 184 6.75 28.21 -2.80
CA VAL A 184 8.14 28.67 -2.88
C VAL A 184 8.97 27.74 -3.74
N LYS A 185 9.04 26.45 -3.39
CA LYS A 185 9.86 25.43 -4.08
C LYS A 185 9.16 24.82 -5.30
N PHE A 186 7.83 24.76 -5.25
CA PHE A 186 6.97 24.17 -6.28
C PHE A 186 5.97 25.20 -6.82
N ASN A 187 6.37 26.48 -6.83
CA ASN A 187 5.49 27.62 -7.12
C ASN A 187 4.84 27.59 -8.51
N ASP A 188 5.45 26.86 -9.45
CA ASP A 188 5.02 26.68 -10.83
C ASP A 188 4.62 25.22 -11.13
N LEU A 189 4.26 24.44 -10.10
CA LEU A 189 3.80 23.05 -10.25
C LEU A 189 2.61 22.90 -11.21
N PRO A 190 1.59 23.78 -11.22
CA PRO A 190 0.55 23.75 -12.24
C PRO A 190 1.09 23.86 -13.68
N GLN A 191 2.09 24.72 -13.89
CA GLN A 191 2.74 24.89 -15.19
C GLN A 191 3.57 23.66 -15.56
N LEU A 192 4.25 23.04 -14.59
CA LEU A 192 4.96 21.78 -14.81
C LEU A 192 3.99 20.66 -15.24
N ALA A 193 2.77 20.61 -14.70
CA ALA A 193 1.76 19.65 -15.15
C ALA A 193 1.43 19.84 -16.65
N ASP A 194 1.21 21.09 -17.08
CA ASP A 194 0.95 21.43 -18.48
C ASP A 194 2.15 21.09 -19.40
N GLU A 195 3.37 21.33 -18.93
CA GLU A 195 4.62 20.97 -19.64
C GLU A 195 4.73 19.45 -19.84
N LEU A 196 4.49 18.66 -18.78
CA LEU A 196 4.49 17.20 -18.88
C LEU A 196 3.44 16.70 -19.87
N HIS A 197 2.24 17.30 -19.87
CA HIS A 197 1.19 16.97 -20.83
C HIS A 197 1.56 17.33 -22.28
N ALA A 198 2.23 18.47 -22.50
CA ALA A 198 2.73 18.86 -23.82
C ALA A 198 3.75 17.84 -24.38
N ASP A 199 4.48 17.17 -23.49
CA ASP A 199 5.41 16.09 -23.81
C ASP A 199 4.76 14.69 -23.84
N ASN A 200 3.43 14.60 -23.68
CA ASN A 200 2.60 13.39 -23.58
C ASN A 200 2.79 12.54 -22.30
N LEU A 201 3.50 13.06 -21.29
CA LEU A 201 3.58 12.41 -19.98
C LEU A 201 2.29 12.60 -19.18
N LYS A 202 2.20 11.88 -18.07
CA LYS A 202 1.13 11.93 -17.07
C LYS A 202 1.74 12.31 -15.72
N MET A 203 0.98 13.08 -14.95
CA MET A 203 1.35 13.47 -13.58
C MET A 203 0.56 12.61 -12.59
N VAL A 204 1.26 11.99 -11.65
CA VAL A 204 0.66 11.28 -10.51
C VAL A 204 1.13 11.94 -9.22
N LEU A 205 0.19 12.24 -8.32
CA LEU A 205 0.49 12.86 -7.04
C LEU A 205 0.20 11.89 -5.90
N ILE A 206 1.08 11.86 -4.91
CA ILE A 206 0.79 11.20 -3.63
C ILE A 206 -0.27 11.99 -2.85
N LEU A 207 -1.10 11.30 -2.07
CA LEU A 207 -1.97 11.82 -1.03
C LEU A 207 -1.88 10.88 0.18
N ASP A 208 -1.89 11.46 1.38
CA ASP A 208 -1.92 10.71 2.63
C ASP A 208 -3.29 10.88 3.31
N PRO A 209 -3.85 9.85 3.96
CA PRO A 209 -5.14 10.00 4.63
C PRO A 209 -5.10 10.99 5.80
N SER A 210 -3.93 11.30 6.34
CA SER A 210 -3.79 12.15 7.53
C SER A 210 -3.97 13.63 7.20
N ILE A 211 -4.95 14.29 7.83
CA ILE A 211 -5.24 15.71 7.64
C ILE A 211 -4.79 16.51 8.86
N GLY A 212 -3.82 17.43 8.68
CA GLY A 212 -3.30 18.28 9.75
C GLY A 212 -4.37 19.15 10.43
N VAL A 213 -4.41 19.14 11.76
CA VAL A 213 -5.39 19.85 12.58
C VAL A 213 -4.99 21.32 12.70
N ASN A 214 -5.42 22.13 11.73
CA ASN A 214 -5.24 23.57 11.75
C ASN A 214 -6.44 24.28 11.11
N ILE A 215 -7.22 24.98 11.93
CA ILE A 215 -8.43 25.69 11.46
C ILE A 215 -8.14 27.00 10.73
N THR A 216 -6.92 27.52 10.83
CA THR A 216 -6.53 28.79 10.20
C THR A 216 -6.00 28.55 8.80
N ASP A 217 -5.17 27.52 8.64
CA ASP A 217 -4.32 27.34 7.46
C ASP A 217 -4.52 25.98 6.75
N ASN A 218 -5.48 25.14 7.17
CA ASN A 218 -5.78 23.87 6.49
C ASN A 218 -7.28 23.73 6.13
N PRO A 219 -7.72 24.21 4.95
CA PRO A 219 -9.12 24.14 4.52
C PRO A 219 -9.74 22.72 4.52
N PRO A 220 -9.06 21.65 4.03
CA PRO A 220 -9.54 20.27 4.15
C PRO A 220 -9.93 19.85 5.57
N TYR A 221 -9.21 20.32 6.58
CA TYR A 221 -9.56 20.06 7.98
C TYR A 221 -10.86 20.76 8.38
N VAL A 222 -11.03 22.01 7.96
CA VAL A 222 -12.21 22.83 8.28
C VAL A 222 -13.48 22.24 7.65
N THR A 223 -13.42 21.85 6.38
CA THR A 223 -14.55 21.22 5.66
C THR A 223 -14.85 19.84 6.24
N GLY A 224 -13.82 19.00 6.44
CA GLY A 224 -13.98 17.67 7.00
C GLY A 224 -14.57 17.68 8.41
N ARG A 225 -14.16 18.65 9.24
CA ARG A 225 -14.73 18.86 10.57
C ARG A 225 -16.20 19.27 10.51
N ALA A 226 -16.55 20.17 9.60
CA ALA A 226 -17.94 20.63 9.44
C ALA A 226 -18.87 19.50 8.96
N GLU A 227 -18.34 18.53 8.21
CA GLU A 227 -19.08 17.38 7.68
C GLU A 227 -18.96 16.10 8.53
N ASP A 228 -18.28 16.17 9.68
CA ASP A 228 -18.10 15.05 10.61
C ASP A 228 -17.45 13.80 9.96
N VAL A 229 -16.41 14.01 9.14
CA VAL A 229 -15.80 12.94 8.33
C VAL A 229 -14.72 12.14 9.07
N PHE A 230 -14.16 12.67 10.15
CA PHE A 230 -13.02 12.06 10.83
C PHE A 230 -13.43 10.91 11.77
N LEU A 231 -12.45 10.03 12.06
CA LEU A 231 -12.53 8.97 13.06
C LEU A 231 -12.62 9.54 14.46
N LYS A 232 -13.39 8.87 15.32
CA LYS A 232 -13.69 9.30 16.68
C LYS A 232 -13.30 8.25 17.70
N TRP A 233 -13.04 8.74 18.91
CA TRP A 233 -13.03 7.88 20.10
C TRP A 233 -14.38 7.19 20.26
N MET A 234 -14.37 5.90 20.61
CA MET A 234 -15.62 5.12 20.62
C MET A 234 -16.60 5.55 21.71
N THR A 235 -16.12 6.20 22.76
CA THR A 235 -16.91 6.77 23.86
C THR A 235 -16.30 8.09 24.36
N PRO A 236 -17.10 9.00 24.93
CA PRO A 236 -16.60 10.31 25.39
C PRO A 236 -15.54 10.26 26.49
N ASP A 237 -15.54 9.21 27.32
CA ASP A 237 -14.58 9.02 28.41
C ASP A 237 -13.17 8.62 27.93
N LEU A 238 -13.03 8.26 26.66
CA LEU A 238 -11.74 7.94 26.04
C LEU A 238 -11.07 9.15 25.37
N VAL A 239 -11.79 10.26 25.20
CA VAL A 239 -11.24 11.48 24.61
C VAL A 239 -10.15 12.04 25.56
N PRO A 240 -8.89 12.22 25.10
CA PRO A 240 -7.83 12.77 25.93
C PRO A 240 -8.17 14.17 26.44
N THR A 241 -7.96 14.42 27.73
CA THR A 241 -8.31 15.70 28.38
C THR A 241 -7.46 16.88 27.92
N ASP A 242 -6.32 16.60 27.29
CA ASP A 242 -5.33 17.52 26.76
C ASP A 242 -5.45 17.69 25.24
N GLN A 243 -6.47 17.12 24.60
CA GLN A 243 -6.73 17.29 23.18
C GLN A 243 -7.08 18.77 22.86
N PRO A 244 -6.55 19.34 21.76
CA PRO A 244 -6.89 20.70 21.35
C PRO A 244 -8.41 20.88 21.16
N PRO A 245 -9.02 22.00 21.58
CA PRO A 245 -10.45 22.25 21.44
C PRO A 245 -10.96 22.13 20.00
N GLU A 246 -10.10 22.41 19.02
CA GLU A 246 -10.42 22.33 17.61
C GLU A 246 -10.78 20.90 17.18
N ALA A 247 -10.21 19.88 17.85
CA ALA A 247 -10.37 18.48 17.49
C ALA A 247 -11.65 17.81 18.00
N ASP A 248 -12.44 18.48 18.84
CA ASP A 248 -13.69 17.91 19.37
C ASP A 248 -13.49 16.49 19.95
N ASP A 249 -14.24 15.49 19.49
CA ASP A 249 -14.13 14.07 19.87
C ASP A 249 -13.33 13.22 18.87
N PHE A 250 -12.66 13.85 17.90
CA PHE A 250 -11.86 13.14 16.90
C PHE A 250 -10.64 12.47 17.51
N LEU A 251 -10.23 11.36 16.92
CA LEU A 251 -8.95 10.74 17.23
C LEU A 251 -7.84 11.50 16.51
N LEU A 252 -6.83 11.94 17.27
CA LEU A 252 -5.68 12.65 16.73
C LEU A 252 -4.40 11.82 16.81
N GLY A 253 -3.73 11.68 15.68
CA GLY A 253 -2.42 11.06 15.55
C GLY A 253 -1.35 12.05 15.06
N ASN A 254 -0.30 11.50 14.47
CA ASN A 254 0.90 12.18 14.01
C ASN A 254 1.40 11.45 12.77
N VAL A 255 1.59 12.17 11.65
CA VAL A 255 2.19 11.64 10.41
C VAL A 255 3.11 12.72 9.84
N TRP A 256 3.08 13.01 8.54
CA TRP A 256 3.95 13.97 7.88
C TRP A 256 3.63 15.44 8.16
N PRO A 257 2.37 15.88 8.25
CA PRO A 257 2.07 17.26 8.61
C PRO A 257 2.75 17.65 9.93
N ASN A 258 3.24 18.89 10.01
CA ASN A 258 3.88 19.40 11.22
C ASN A 258 2.91 19.47 12.42
N GLU A 259 1.61 19.55 12.17
CA GLU A 259 0.55 19.48 13.18
C GLU A 259 0.09 18.04 13.47
N ARG A 260 -0.60 17.85 14.61
CA ARG A 260 -1.34 16.59 14.84
C ARG A 260 -2.35 16.37 13.72
N SER A 261 -2.60 15.11 13.37
CA SER A 261 -3.43 14.74 12.23
C SER A 261 -4.73 14.07 12.64
N ALA A 262 -5.83 14.45 11.99
CA ALA A 262 -7.10 13.72 12.02
C ALA A 262 -7.17 12.74 10.85
N PHE A 263 -7.90 11.64 11.03
CA PHE A 263 -7.96 10.55 10.04
C PHE A 263 -9.40 10.39 9.52
N PRO A 264 -9.66 10.51 8.21
CA PRO A 264 -10.98 10.32 7.62
C PRO A 264 -11.51 8.90 7.87
N ASP A 265 -12.81 8.80 8.10
CA ASP A 265 -13.54 7.54 8.19
C ASP A 265 -14.18 7.22 6.83
N PHE A 266 -13.46 6.49 5.98
CA PHE A 266 -13.92 6.15 4.62
C PHE A 266 -15.11 5.16 4.57
N MET A 267 -15.57 4.65 5.73
CA MET A 267 -16.83 3.90 5.81
C MET A 267 -18.05 4.83 5.70
N LYS A 268 -17.91 6.12 6.04
CA LYS A 268 -19.00 7.10 5.94
C LYS A 268 -19.21 7.58 4.51
N ALA A 269 -20.47 7.67 4.10
CA ALA A 269 -20.85 8.29 2.83
C ALA A 269 -20.48 9.79 2.76
N ALA A 270 -20.52 10.50 3.91
CA ALA A 270 -20.10 11.89 4.02
C ALA A 270 -18.61 12.04 3.68
N THR A 271 -17.74 11.22 4.29
CA THR A 271 -16.30 11.21 4.00
C THR A 271 -16.01 10.95 2.53
N ARG A 272 -16.71 10.02 1.89
CA ARG A 272 -16.54 9.73 0.45
C ARG A 272 -16.91 10.93 -0.43
N SER A 273 -17.91 11.71 -0.02
CA SER A 273 -18.35 12.91 -0.74
C SER A 273 -17.36 14.04 -0.53
N TRP A 274 -16.96 14.31 0.72
CA TRP A 274 -15.92 15.26 1.08
C TRP A 274 -14.60 14.96 0.35
N TRP A 275 -14.15 13.71 0.34
CA TRP A 275 -12.92 13.30 -0.33
C TRP A 275 -12.95 13.57 -1.84
N LEU A 276 -14.10 13.30 -2.49
CA LEU A 276 -14.31 13.67 -3.89
C LEU A 276 -14.24 15.19 -4.09
N ASP A 277 -14.85 15.98 -3.20
CA ASP A 277 -14.85 17.44 -3.30
C ASP A 277 -13.45 18.03 -3.16
N GLU A 278 -12.63 17.53 -2.21
CA GLU A 278 -11.24 17.93 -2.02
C GLU A 278 -10.35 17.51 -3.22
N ILE A 279 -10.47 16.26 -3.69
CA ILE A 279 -9.79 15.80 -4.92
C ILE A 279 -10.17 16.67 -6.13
N THR A 280 -11.46 16.99 -6.28
CA THR A 280 -11.96 17.80 -7.39
C THR A 280 -11.47 19.23 -7.28
N TYR A 281 -11.39 19.79 -6.07
CA TYR A 281 -10.78 21.09 -5.82
C TYR A 281 -9.31 21.09 -6.21
N PHE A 282 -8.55 20.11 -5.73
CA PHE A 282 -7.12 20.06 -5.98
C PHE A 282 -6.80 19.86 -7.47
N HIS A 283 -7.59 19.05 -8.19
CA HIS A 283 -7.44 18.91 -9.64
C HIS A 283 -7.66 20.23 -10.41
N ARG A 284 -8.48 21.16 -9.88
CA ARG A 284 -8.62 22.49 -10.51
C ARG A 284 -7.36 23.35 -10.35
N LEU A 285 -6.53 23.07 -9.34
CA LEU A 285 -5.27 23.77 -9.12
C LEU A 285 -4.15 23.13 -9.93
N ILE A 286 -4.07 21.79 -9.92
CA ILE A 286 -3.02 21.02 -10.58
C ILE A 286 -3.70 19.92 -11.40
N ASN A 287 -3.48 19.96 -12.71
CA ASN A 287 -4.08 19.04 -13.67
C ASN A 287 -3.38 17.65 -13.65
N PHE A 288 -3.55 16.90 -12.56
CA PHE A 288 -2.99 15.55 -12.42
C PHE A 288 -3.84 14.47 -13.12
N ASP A 289 -3.25 13.32 -13.42
CA ASP A 289 -3.90 12.22 -14.17
C ASP A 289 -4.25 11.00 -13.31
N GLY A 290 -3.64 10.88 -12.12
CA GLY A 290 -3.81 9.74 -11.22
C GLY A 290 -3.33 10.07 -9.81
N LEU A 291 -3.72 9.23 -8.87
CA LEU A 291 -3.36 9.39 -7.46
C LEU A 291 -2.60 8.16 -6.95
N TRP A 292 -1.70 8.43 -6.01
CA TRP A 292 -1.03 7.45 -5.17
C TRP A 292 -1.49 7.72 -3.74
N ILE A 293 -2.29 6.83 -3.14
CA ILE A 293 -2.67 6.91 -1.73
C ILE A 293 -1.68 6.10 -0.90
N ASP A 294 -1.03 6.74 0.07
CA ASP A 294 0.01 6.14 0.90
C ASP A 294 -0.31 6.28 2.39
N MET A 295 0.52 5.70 3.26
CA MET A 295 0.39 5.83 4.72
C MET A 295 -0.96 5.32 5.27
N ASN A 296 -1.61 4.42 4.53
CA ASN A 296 -3.03 4.09 4.70
C ASN A 296 -3.32 2.70 5.28
N GLU A 297 -2.39 2.15 6.06
CA GLU A 297 -2.67 1.00 6.93
C GLU A 297 -3.79 1.22 7.96
N PRO A 298 -4.00 2.40 8.60
CA PRO A 298 -3.30 3.69 8.51
C PRO A 298 -2.11 3.81 9.45
N ALA A 299 -1.04 4.39 8.93
CA ALA A 299 0.18 4.66 9.66
C ALA A 299 -0.03 5.77 10.71
N ASN A 300 0.70 5.65 11.82
CA ASN A 300 0.82 6.72 12.81
C ASN A 300 2.20 6.70 13.46
N PHE A 301 2.83 7.85 13.63
CA PHE A 301 4.16 7.95 14.20
C PHE A 301 4.14 7.93 15.73
N ASP A 302 4.95 7.03 16.29
CA ASP A 302 5.25 6.90 17.73
C ASP A 302 4.03 6.78 18.66
N THR A 303 2.96 6.09 18.23
CA THR A 303 1.85 5.72 19.13
C THR A 303 2.38 4.95 20.34
N ASP A 304 2.03 5.38 21.55
CA ASP A 304 2.56 4.85 22.82
C ASP A 304 4.10 4.88 22.94
N GLY A 305 4.80 5.63 22.08
CA GLY A 305 6.27 5.76 22.11
C GLY A 305 6.80 6.61 23.27
N GLY A 306 5.90 7.23 24.06
CA GLY A 306 6.27 8.07 25.21
C GLY A 306 6.71 9.49 24.84
N GLN A 307 6.52 9.91 23.58
CA GLN A 307 6.77 11.28 23.15
C GLN A 307 5.65 12.23 23.63
N PRO A 308 5.98 13.45 24.09
CA PRO A 308 4.96 14.47 24.38
C PRO A 308 4.13 14.78 23.13
N ASP A 309 2.84 15.06 23.30
CA ASP A 309 1.91 15.45 22.23
C ASP A 309 1.65 14.39 21.13
N HIS A 310 2.09 13.15 21.35
CA HIS A 310 1.78 11.99 20.50
C HIS A 310 0.60 11.18 21.04
N LEU A 311 0.00 10.38 20.16
CA LEU A 311 -1.14 9.52 20.50
C LEU A 311 -0.77 8.48 21.58
N MET A 312 -1.53 8.48 22.67
CA MET A 312 -1.47 7.49 23.73
C MET A 312 -2.77 6.69 23.79
N CYS A 313 -2.68 5.37 23.80
CA CYS A 313 -3.83 4.48 23.77
C CYS A 313 -4.21 3.97 25.17
N PRO A 314 -5.52 3.89 25.49
CA PRO A 314 -6.00 3.41 26.79
C PRO A 314 -5.56 1.98 27.05
N LYS A 315 -5.42 1.60 28.32
CA LYS A 315 -5.12 0.21 28.71
C LYS A 315 -6.40 -0.59 28.78
N ASN A 316 -6.67 -1.41 27.76
CA ASN A 316 -7.85 -2.26 27.70
C ASN A 316 -7.63 -3.46 26.76
N HIS A 317 -8.61 -4.35 26.69
CA HIS A 317 -8.54 -5.58 25.91
C HIS A 317 -8.58 -5.40 24.38
N LEU A 318 -8.89 -4.19 23.89
CA LEU A 318 -8.83 -3.88 22.45
C LEU A 318 -7.40 -3.56 22.04
N GLU A 319 -6.67 -2.79 22.84
CA GLU A 319 -5.23 -2.53 22.57
C GLU A 319 -4.35 -3.74 22.93
N ASP A 320 -4.73 -4.43 24.02
CA ASP A 320 -4.02 -5.54 24.64
C ASP A 320 -4.88 -6.83 24.58
N PRO A 321 -4.98 -7.48 23.40
CA PRO A 321 -5.88 -8.63 23.23
C PRO A 321 -5.52 -9.80 24.15
N PRO A 322 -6.51 -10.58 24.63
CA PRO A 322 -6.24 -11.71 25.53
C PRO A 322 -5.33 -12.79 24.94
N TYR A 323 -5.34 -12.93 23.61
CA TYR A 323 -4.37 -13.76 22.90
C TYR A 323 -3.16 -12.91 22.50
N PRO A 324 -1.93 -13.27 22.91
CA PRO A 324 -0.73 -12.51 22.57
C PRO A 324 -0.33 -12.76 21.12
N THR A 325 -1.04 -12.12 20.19
CA THR A 325 -0.78 -12.23 18.75
C THR A 325 0.59 -11.65 18.37
N LEU A 326 1.27 -12.27 17.42
CA LEU A 326 2.53 -11.72 16.88
C LEU A 326 2.40 -10.31 16.27
N ALA A 327 1.20 -9.90 15.85
CA ALA A 327 0.96 -8.52 15.39
C ALA A 327 1.22 -7.47 16.50
N ALA A 328 1.02 -7.86 17.77
CA ALA A 328 1.32 -7.03 18.94
C ALA A 328 2.70 -7.35 19.53
N TYR A 329 3.12 -8.63 19.54
CA TYR A 329 4.29 -9.10 20.30
C TYR A 329 5.46 -9.60 19.43
N THR A 330 5.64 -9.00 18.25
CA THR A 330 6.84 -9.22 17.42
C THR A 330 8.05 -8.48 18.03
N PRO A 331 9.29 -9.01 17.93
CA PRO A 331 10.48 -8.39 18.54
C PRO A 331 10.76 -6.93 18.14
N ASP A 332 10.28 -6.52 16.96
CA ASP A 332 10.47 -5.18 16.40
C ASP A 332 9.30 -4.22 16.68
N ASN A 333 8.26 -4.68 17.38
CA ASN A 333 7.22 -3.82 17.93
C ASN A 333 7.70 -3.30 19.30
N ALA A 334 8.19 -2.06 19.35
CA ALA A 334 8.79 -1.52 20.57
C ALA A 334 7.78 -1.35 21.72
N VAL A 335 6.51 -1.08 21.41
CA VAL A 335 5.47 -0.85 22.41
C VAL A 335 4.78 -2.13 22.88
N GLN A 336 4.91 -3.22 22.13
CA GLN A 336 4.32 -4.54 22.41
C GLN A 336 2.78 -4.52 22.50
N ARG A 337 2.13 -3.74 21.62
CA ARG A 337 0.67 -3.54 21.55
C ARG A 337 0.19 -3.49 20.09
N LEU A 338 -1.12 -3.67 19.86
CA LEU A 338 -1.68 -3.59 18.50
C LEU A 338 -1.54 -2.20 17.88
N CYS A 339 -1.59 -1.14 18.71
CA CYS A 339 -1.52 0.25 18.27
C CYS A 339 -0.12 0.71 17.84
N ASP A 340 0.91 -0.13 17.91
CA ASP A 340 2.24 0.22 17.39
C ASP A 340 2.16 0.68 15.94
N LYS A 341 2.74 1.85 15.66
CA LYS A 341 2.71 2.51 14.34
C LYS A 341 1.33 2.67 13.69
N THR A 342 0.24 2.66 14.47
CA THR A 342 -1.13 2.89 13.99
C THR A 342 -1.95 3.59 15.07
N LEU A 343 -3.22 3.86 14.80
CA LEU A 343 -4.12 4.48 15.77
C LEU A 343 -4.70 3.46 16.77
N CYS A 344 -5.26 3.96 17.86
CA CYS A 344 -5.83 3.12 18.92
C CYS A 344 -7.00 2.25 18.44
N MET A 345 -6.99 0.97 18.81
CA MET A 345 -8.09 0.04 18.56
C MET A 345 -9.41 0.45 19.24
N SER A 346 -9.32 1.30 20.26
CA SER A 346 -10.42 1.91 21.03
C SER A 346 -11.14 3.06 20.29
N THR A 347 -11.15 2.99 18.96
CA THR A 347 -11.84 3.92 18.07
C THR A 347 -12.82 3.17 17.21
N ALA A 348 -13.76 3.90 16.61
CA ALA A 348 -14.73 3.28 15.74
C ALA A 348 -15.01 4.12 14.50
N ALA A 349 -15.21 3.40 13.40
CA ALA A 349 -15.82 3.91 12.19
C ALA A 349 -17.34 3.78 12.25
N ASN A 350 -18.02 4.39 11.28
CA ASN A 350 -19.46 4.31 11.12
C ASN A 350 -19.85 4.19 9.64
N ASP A 351 -20.60 3.16 9.27
CA ASP A 351 -21.10 2.97 7.91
C ASP A 351 -22.45 3.66 7.64
N GLY A 352 -22.92 4.48 8.59
CA GLY A 352 -24.24 5.11 8.62
C GLY A 352 -25.32 4.27 9.31
N SER A 353 -25.07 2.98 9.57
CA SER A 353 -26.04 2.05 10.17
C SER A 353 -25.57 1.48 11.52
N LYS A 354 -24.26 1.26 11.68
CA LYS A 354 -23.65 0.69 12.87
C LYS A 354 -22.25 1.25 13.11
N GLN A 355 -21.87 1.22 14.37
CA GLN A 355 -20.50 1.47 14.79
C GLN A 355 -19.66 0.22 14.48
N LEU A 356 -18.49 0.42 13.86
CA LEU A 356 -17.54 -0.62 13.49
C LEU A 356 -16.25 -0.38 14.26
N LEU A 357 -15.86 -1.31 15.14
CA LEU A 357 -14.67 -1.15 15.96
C LEU A 357 -13.42 -1.25 15.10
N ARG A 358 -12.46 -0.33 15.27
CA ARG A 358 -11.17 -0.40 14.58
C ARG A 358 -10.47 -1.73 14.82
N TYR A 359 -10.60 -2.31 16.01
CA TYR A 359 -10.13 -3.67 16.32
C TYR A 359 -10.54 -4.74 15.28
N ASP A 360 -11.72 -4.58 14.67
CA ASP A 360 -12.25 -5.50 13.66
C ASP A 360 -11.94 -5.08 12.22
N ILE A 361 -11.85 -3.77 11.97
CA ILE A 361 -11.77 -3.22 10.60
C ILE A 361 -10.44 -2.52 10.28
N HIS A 362 -9.44 -2.57 11.16
CA HIS A 362 -8.14 -1.89 10.97
C HIS A 362 -7.53 -2.23 9.60
N SER A 363 -7.39 -3.53 9.27
CA SER A 363 -6.86 -3.98 7.98
C SER A 363 -7.77 -3.67 6.77
N LEU A 364 -8.90 -2.98 6.96
CA LEU A 364 -9.79 -2.53 5.89
C LEU A 364 -9.65 -1.02 5.58
N TYR A 365 -8.79 -0.28 6.30
CA TYR A 365 -8.68 1.17 6.14
C TYR A 365 -8.27 1.56 4.71
N GLY A 366 -7.09 1.11 4.25
CA GLY A 366 -6.63 1.36 2.88
C GLY A 366 -7.55 0.77 1.81
N HIS A 367 -8.24 -0.34 2.08
CA HIS A 367 -9.27 -0.86 1.17
C HIS A 367 -10.44 0.12 1.00
N SER A 368 -10.94 0.68 2.11
CA SER A 368 -12.06 1.63 2.09
C SER A 368 -11.69 2.98 1.47
N GLU A 369 -10.45 3.44 1.68
CA GLU A 369 -9.90 4.62 1.01
C GLU A 369 -9.70 4.37 -0.49
N ALA A 370 -9.19 3.21 -0.87
CA ALA A 370 -9.01 2.84 -2.27
C ALA A 370 -10.35 2.83 -3.03
N GLU A 371 -11.41 2.29 -2.42
CA GLU A 371 -12.77 2.37 -2.97
C GLU A 371 -13.23 3.82 -3.13
N ALA A 372 -13.07 4.65 -2.09
CA ALA A 372 -13.46 6.06 -2.11
C ALA A 372 -12.73 6.84 -3.21
N THR A 373 -11.41 6.68 -3.29
CA THR A 373 -10.54 7.37 -4.24
C THR A 373 -10.78 6.90 -5.67
N PHE A 374 -10.98 5.60 -5.90
CA PHE A 374 -11.30 5.07 -7.22
C PHE A 374 -12.62 5.65 -7.76
N ASN A 375 -13.65 5.72 -6.92
CA ASN A 375 -14.93 6.31 -7.27
C ASN A 375 -14.82 7.83 -7.50
N ALA A 376 -13.99 8.51 -6.71
CA ALA A 376 -13.72 9.94 -6.89
C ALA A 376 -13.05 10.21 -8.24
N LEU A 377 -12.00 9.46 -8.57
CA LEU A 377 -11.32 9.53 -9.87
C LEU A 377 -12.25 9.19 -11.04
N GLY A 378 -13.13 8.19 -10.89
CA GLY A 378 -14.13 7.85 -11.90
C GLY A 378 -15.14 8.99 -12.14
N SER A 379 -15.46 9.75 -11.10
CA SER A 379 -16.34 10.91 -11.17
C SER A 379 -15.64 12.14 -11.75
N LEU A 380 -14.38 12.36 -11.37
CA LEU A 380 -13.52 13.43 -11.87
C LEU A 380 -13.17 13.26 -13.35
N PHE A 381 -12.99 12.02 -13.80
CA PHE A 381 -12.62 11.67 -15.17
C PHE A 381 -13.66 10.78 -15.88
N PRO A 382 -14.87 11.29 -16.19
CA PRO A 382 -15.92 10.49 -16.81
C PRO A 382 -15.45 9.81 -18.11
N GLY A 383 -15.64 8.50 -18.19
CA GLY A 383 -15.27 7.69 -19.37
C GLY A 383 -13.79 7.36 -19.49
N LYS A 384 -12.93 7.81 -18.55
CA LYS A 384 -11.55 7.34 -18.41
C LYS A 384 -11.46 6.26 -17.35
N ARG A 385 -10.36 5.49 -17.37
CA ARG A 385 -10.06 4.52 -16.32
C ARG A 385 -9.21 5.17 -15.24
N PRO A 386 -9.58 5.05 -13.96
CA PRO A 386 -8.76 5.57 -12.87
C PRO A 386 -7.36 4.96 -12.86
N TYR A 387 -6.36 5.80 -12.59
CA TYR A 387 -5.06 5.38 -12.09
C TYR A 387 -5.05 5.60 -10.58
N LEU A 388 -4.94 4.51 -9.83
CA LEU A 388 -4.84 4.55 -8.38
C LEU A 388 -3.76 3.55 -7.95
N LEU A 389 -2.82 4.01 -7.13
CA LEU A 389 -1.81 3.19 -6.48
C LEU A 389 -2.05 3.27 -4.97
N THR A 390 -2.13 2.13 -4.27
CA THR A 390 -2.37 2.08 -2.81
C THR A 390 -1.32 1.22 -2.10
N ARG A 391 -0.91 1.62 -0.89
CA ARG A 391 -0.02 0.82 -0.06
C ARG A 391 -0.79 -0.29 0.63
N SER A 392 -1.60 0.06 1.62
CA SER A 392 -2.37 -0.92 2.34
C SER A 392 -3.46 -1.51 1.46
N SER A 393 -3.63 -2.82 1.56
CA SER A 393 -4.56 -3.57 0.75
C SER A 393 -5.13 -4.77 1.51
N TYR A 394 -6.38 -5.09 1.19
CA TYR A 394 -7.09 -6.27 1.66
C TYR A 394 -7.61 -7.09 0.47
N VAL A 395 -8.18 -8.25 0.75
CA VAL A 395 -8.94 -9.09 -0.19
C VAL A 395 -9.93 -8.24 -1.00
N GLY A 396 -9.80 -8.26 -2.34
CA GLY A 396 -10.67 -7.50 -3.26
C GLY A 396 -10.20 -6.08 -3.60
N THR A 397 -9.12 -5.57 -2.99
CA THR A 397 -8.60 -4.21 -3.26
C THR A 397 -8.15 -4.00 -4.70
N GLY A 398 -7.70 -5.08 -5.37
CA GLY A 398 -7.31 -5.05 -6.78
C GLY A 398 -8.41 -4.59 -7.73
N ARG A 399 -9.69 -4.61 -7.30
CA ARG A 399 -10.82 -4.04 -8.04
C ARG A 399 -10.73 -2.53 -8.22
N TYR A 400 -10.04 -1.85 -7.32
CA TYR A 400 -9.98 -0.40 -7.24
C TYR A 400 -8.59 0.14 -7.54
N SER A 401 -7.53 -0.58 -7.13
CA SER A 401 -6.19 -0.02 -7.13
C SER A 401 -5.12 -0.97 -7.65
N PHE A 402 -4.05 -0.38 -8.15
CA PHE A 402 -2.73 -0.99 -8.28
C PHE A 402 -2.05 -1.06 -6.91
N HIS A 403 -0.92 -1.73 -6.84
CA HIS A 403 -0.13 -1.83 -5.62
C HIS A 403 1.38 -1.76 -5.95
N TRP A 404 2.21 -1.37 -4.98
CA TRP A 404 3.65 -1.57 -5.02
C TRP A 404 4.09 -2.21 -3.73
N LEU A 405 5.15 -3.01 -3.76
CA LEU A 405 5.61 -3.82 -2.63
C LEU A 405 6.24 -3.00 -1.48
N GLY A 406 6.01 -1.68 -1.45
CA GLY A 406 6.47 -0.78 -0.41
C GLY A 406 7.96 -0.48 -0.41
N ASP A 407 8.40 -0.01 0.75
CA ASP A 407 9.70 0.60 1.02
C ASP A 407 10.78 -0.48 1.11
N ASN A 408 11.24 -0.92 -0.05
CA ASN A 408 12.33 -1.90 -0.17
C ASN A 408 13.72 -1.30 0.04
N VAL A 409 14.75 -2.13 0.15
CA VAL A 409 16.14 -1.67 0.33
C VAL A 409 16.97 -1.93 -0.94
N ALA A 410 17.96 -1.09 -1.21
CA ALA A 410 18.90 -1.23 -2.33
C ALA A 410 19.90 -2.39 -2.13
N THR A 411 19.38 -3.62 -2.05
CA THR A 411 20.18 -4.86 -1.96
C THR A 411 19.80 -5.88 -3.04
N TRP A 412 20.68 -6.85 -3.28
CA TRP A 412 20.40 -7.96 -4.20
C TRP A 412 19.31 -8.90 -3.69
N ASP A 413 19.21 -9.07 -2.37
CA ASP A 413 18.21 -9.94 -1.75
C ASP A 413 16.82 -9.31 -1.89
N ASP A 414 16.71 -7.99 -1.69
CA ASP A 414 15.49 -7.19 -1.91
C ASP A 414 15.01 -7.26 -3.38
N MET A 415 15.94 -7.17 -4.33
CA MET A 415 15.64 -7.39 -5.73
C MET A 415 15.11 -8.81 -5.99
N ALA A 416 15.63 -9.84 -5.30
CA ALA A 416 15.17 -11.22 -5.45
C ALA A 416 13.76 -11.44 -4.86
N ILE A 417 13.50 -10.97 -3.63
CA ILE A 417 12.18 -11.14 -2.98
C ILE A 417 11.07 -10.36 -3.71
N SER A 418 11.41 -9.30 -4.45
CA SER A 418 10.42 -8.58 -5.27
C SER A 418 9.70 -9.49 -6.28
N VAL A 419 10.38 -10.53 -6.78
CA VAL A 419 9.79 -11.49 -7.72
C VAL A 419 8.74 -12.35 -7.01
N VAL A 420 9.01 -12.75 -5.76
CA VAL A 420 8.07 -13.50 -4.92
C VAL A 420 6.84 -12.65 -4.65
N GLY A 421 7.02 -11.44 -4.14
CA GLY A 421 5.90 -10.53 -3.83
C GLY A 421 5.04 -10.23 -5.05
N VAL A 422 5.64 -9.95 -6.22
CA VAL A 422 4.87 -9.73 -7.46
C VAL A 422 4.00 -10.94 -7.81
N ILE A 423 4.53 -12.17 -7.68
CA ILE A 423 3.75 -13.39 -7.98
C ILE A 423 2.63 -13.58 -6.96
N GLU A 424 2.88 -13.35 -5.68
CA GLU A 424 1.87 -13.47 -4.62
C GLU A 424 0.72 -12.48 -4.82
N PHE A 425 1.01 -11.22 -5.15
CA PHE A 425 -0.02 -10.24 -5.43
C PHE A 425 -0.84 -10.56 -6.70
N ASN A 426 -0.27 -11.27 -7.67
CA ASN A 426 -1.06 -11.83 -8.78
C ASN A 426 -2.07 -12.88 -8.28
N MET A 427 -1.69 -13.72 -7.31
CA MET A 427 -2.60 -14.67 -6.67
C MET A 427 -3.66 -13.95 -5.81
N PHE A 428 -3.31 -12.83 -5.19
CA PHE A 428 -4.23 -11.99 -4.41
C PHE A 428 -5.19 -11.15 -5.27
N GLY A 429 -5.12 -11.29 -6.60
CA GLY A 429 -6.00 -10.56 -7.51
C GLY A 429 -5.61 -9.09 -7.70
N ILE A 430 -4.33 -8.75 -7.54
CA ILE A 430 -3.77 -7.41 -7.81
C ILE A 430 -2.59 -7.53 -8.81
N PRO A 431 -2.87 -7.76 -10.10
CA PRO A 431 -1.84 -8.01 -11.11
C PRO A 431 -1.01 -6.77 -11.48
N MET A 432 -1.52 -5.55 -11.27
CA MET A 432 -0.76 -4.32 -11.50
C MET A 432 0.11 -4.01 -10.27
N VAL A 433 1.23 -4.72 -10.16
CA VAL A 433 2.14 -4.70 -9.01
C VAL A 433 3.61 -4.66 -9.44
N GLY A 434 4.47 -4.12 -8.59
CA GLY A 434 5.92 -4.03 -8.77
C GLY A 434 6.63 -3.54 -7.52
N ALA A 435 7.96 -3.61 -7.51
CA ALA A 435 8.80 -3.02 -6.46
C ALA A 435 9.45 -1.73 -6.94
N ASP A 436 9.92 -0.91 -6.00
CA ASP A 436 10.71 0.27 -6.33
C ASP A 436 12.07 -0.13 -6.90
N ILE A 437 12.25 0.18 -8.18
CA ILE A 437 13.42 -0.22 -8.96
C ILE A 437 14.66 0.49 -8.41
N CYS A 438 15.75 -0.26 -8.27
CA CYS A 438 17.03 0.12 -7.64
C CYS A 438 17.04 0.17 -6.11
N GLY A 439 15.87 0.02 -5.47
CA GLY A 439 15.67 0.02 -4.03
C GLY A 439 15.39 1.41 -3.48
N PHE A 440 14.38 1.54 -2.61
CA PHE A 440 13.99 2.80 -2.00
C PHE A 440 14.98 3.23 -0.91
N GLY A 441 15.24 2.36 0.06
CA GLY A 441 16.14 2.61 1.18
C GLY A 441 17.60 2.31 0.86
N GLY A 442 18.50 3.23 1.22
CA GLY A 442 19.94 3.07 1.06
C GLY A 442 20.46 3.39 -0.34
N ALA A 443 21.75 3.72 -0.43
CA ALA A 443 22.35 4.10 -1.70
C ALA A 443 22.56 2.88 -2.60
N THR A 444 21.93 2.88 -3.78
CA THR A 444 22.14 1.84 -4.78
C THR A 444 23.54 1.89 -5.39
N THR A 445 23.90 0.84 -6.14
CA THR A 445 25.14 0.79 -6.92
C THR A 445 24.82 0.74 -8.41
N GLN A 446 25.76 1.19 -9.24
CA GLN A 446 25.62 1.13 -10.69
C GLN A 446 25.28 -0.28 -11.20
N GLU A 447 25.91 -1.33 -10.65
CA GLU A 447 25.66 -2.72 -11.05
C GLU A 447 24.27 -3.19 -10.62
N LEU A 448 23.91 -3.00 -9.34
CA LEU A 448 22.59 -3.38 -8.83
C LEU A 448 21.49 -2.65 -9.61
N CYS A 449 21.62 -1.34 -9.78
CA CYS A 449 20.62 -0.53 -10.46
C CYS A 449 20.52 -0.86 -11.97
N SER A 450 21.63 -1.28 -12.60
CA SER A 450 21.58 -1.83 -13.97
C SER A 450 20.74 -3.11 -14.03
N ARG A 451 20.95 -4.05 -13.09
CA ARG A 451 20.18 -5.31 -13.04
C ARG A 451 18.73 -5.08 -12.67
N TRP A 452 18.47 -4.17 -11.76
CA TRP A 452 17.10 -3.90 -11.32
C TRP A 452 16.29 -3.21 -12.42
N HIS A 453 16.87 -2.32 -13.23
CA HIS A 453 16.15 -1.80 -14.41
C HIS A 453 15.87 -2.90 -15.45
N GLN A 454 16.75 -3.89 -15.62
CA GLN A 454 16.48 -5.05 -16.49
C GLN A 454 15.29 -5.86 -15.98
N LEU A 455 15.24 -6.16 -14.68
CA LEU A 455 14.14 -6.89 -14.05
C LEU A 455 12.85 -6.06 -14.04
N GLY A 456 12.93 -4.84 -13.53
CA GLY A 456 11.81 -3.94 -13.29
C GLY A 456 11.13 -3.43 -14.55
N ALA A 457 11.83 -3.44 -15.70
CA ALA A 457 11.21 -3.25 -17.00
C ALA A 457 10.14 -4.32 -17.32
N PHE A 458 10.09 -5.43 -16.60
CA PHE A 458 9.09 -6.49 -16.77
C PHE A 458 8.12 -6.63 -15.59
N TYR A 459 8.18 -5.78 -14.56
CA TYR A 459 7.08 -5.68 -13.60
C TYR A 459 5.82 -5.14 -14.27
N PRO A 460 4.61 -5.62 -13.94
CA PRO A 460 3.38 -5.00 -14.41
C PRO A 460 3.32 -3.50 -14.09
N PHE A 461 3.60 -3.11 -12.85
CA PHE A 461 3.83 -1.73 -12.43
C PHE A 461 5.34 -1.45 -12.37
N SER A 462 5.83 -0.49 -13.16
CA SER A 462 7.27 -0.27 -13.34
C SER A 462 7.65 1.17 -12.97
N ARG A 463 8.10 1.36 -11.72
CA ARG A 463 8.50 2.65 -11.15
C ARG A 463 9.90 2.57 -10.57
N ASN A 464 10.75 3.55 -10.88
CA ASN A 464 11.95 3.84 -10.11
C ASN A 464 11.59 4.90 -9.06
N HIS A 465 11.85 4.58 -7.79
CA HIS A 465 11.56 5.43 -6.64
C HIS A 465 12.69 5.29 -5.61
N ASN A 466 12.94 6.33 -4.83
CA ASN A 466 14.13 6.48 -4.01
C ASN A 466 13.78 7.26 -2.74
N ALA A 467 14.43 6.94 -1.63
CA ALA A 467 14.21 7.63 -0.36
C ALA A 467 14.93 8.99 -0.30
N ILE A 468 14.42 9.86 0.57
CA ILE A 468 15.06 11.14 0.87
C ILE A 468 16.48 10.94 1.41
N GLY A 469 17.39 11.84 1.01
CA GLY A 469 18.79 11.82 1.45
C GLY A 469 19.66 10.76 0.75
N GLN A 470 19.11 9.91 -0.11
CA GLN A 470 19.90 9.02 -0.97
C GLN A 470 20.38 9.75 -2.24
N PRO A 471 21.53 9.35 -2.81
CA PRO A 471 21.96 9.84 -4.13
C PRO A 471 20.92 9.55 -5.21
N ASP A 472 20.87 10.37 -6.25
CA ASP A 472 20.04 10.15 -7.42
C ASP A 472 20.29 8.75 -8.02
N GLN A 473 19.21 8.09 -8.44
CA GLN A 473 19.25 6.75 -9.03
C GLN A 473 18.32 6.56 -10.24
N ASP A 474 17.79 7.65 -10.79
CA ASP A 474 17.11 7.62 -12.08
C ASP A 474 18.07 7.07 -13.16
N PRO A 475 17.56 6.44 -14.21
CA PRO A 475 18.39 5.62 -15.08
C PRO A 475 19.42 6.42 -15.88
N ALA A 476 19.35 7.75 -15.92
CA ALA A 476 20.29 8.62 -16.61
C ALA A 476 21.52 9.02 -15.78
N VAL A 477 21.58 8.67 -14.49
CA VAL A 477 22.72 9.01 -13.61
C VAL A 477 24.03 8.38 -14.10
N TRP A 478 23.98 7.12 -14.55
CA TRP A 478 25.15 6.39 -15.05
C TRP A 478 24.98 6.05 -16.54
N PRO A 479 26.00 6.26 -17.40
CA PRO A 479 25.92 5.88 -18.81
C PRO A 479 25.62 4.40 -19.05
N GLU A 480 26.13 3.51 -18.19
CA GLU A 480 25.87 2.07 -18.29
C GLU A 480 24.42 1.72 -17.94
N VAL A 481 23.90 2.27 -16.82
CA VAL A 481 22.50 2.09 -16.44
C VAL A 481 21.59 2.65 -17.52
N ALA A 482 21.91 3.82 -18.09
CA ALA A 482 21.13 4.44 -19.14
C ALA A 482 21.04 3.57 -20.40
N ALA A 483 22.16 2.96 -20.82
CA ALA A 483 22.18 2.07 -21.97
C ALA A 483 21.32 0.82 -21.73
N VAL A 484 21.47 0.20 -20.56
CA VAL A 484 20.73 -1.01 -20.18
C VAL A 484 19.24 -0.73 -20.00
N ALA A 485 18.88 0.34 -19.29
CA ALA A 485 17.51 0.76 -19.06
C ALA A 485 16.81 1.10 -20.39
N ARG A 486 17.47 1.83 -21.29
CA ARG A 486 16.91 2.12 -22.62
C ARG A 486 16.57 0.85 -23.38
N ASP A 487 17.48 -0.13 -23.46
CA ASP A 487 17.23 -1.37 -24.19
C ASP A 487 16.12 -2.21 -23.55
N ALA A 488 16.09 -2.28 -22.21
CA ALA A 488 15.06 -2.98 -21.46
C ALA A 488 13.68 -2.33 -21.62
N PHE A 489 13.58 -1.02 -21.47
CA PHE A 489 12.31 -0.30 -21.62
C PHE A 489 11.84 -0.22 -23.06
N LEU A 490 12.71 -0.04 -24.07
CA LEU A 490 12.29 -0.16 -25.47
C LEU A 490 11.71 -1.55 -25.77
N THR A 491 12.27 -2.59 -25.16
CA THR A 491 11.71 -3.96 -25.24
C THR A 491 10.35 -4.03 -24.56
N ARG A 492 10.21 -3.53 -23.33
CA ARG A 492 8.92 -3.42 -22.64
C ARG A 492 7.86 -2.73 -23.50
N TYR A 493 8.19 -1.56 -24.04
CA TYR A 493 7.28 -0.72 -24.83
C TYR A 493 6.81 -1.43 -26.10
N LYS A 494 7.68 -2.22 -26.74
CA LYS A 494 7.32 -3.09 -27.87
C LYS A 494 6.29 -4.16 -27.48
N PHE A 495 6.31 -4.65 -26.25
CA PHE A 495 5.41 -5.69 -25.74
C PHE A 495 4.22 -5.16 -24.94
N LEU A 496 4.05 -3.84 -24.78
CA LEU A 496 2.87 -3.28 -24.11
C LEU A 496 1.53 -3.76 -24.68
N PRO A 497 1.34 -3.95 -26.00
CA PRO A 497 0.10 -4.54 -26.51
C PRO A 497 -0.17 -5.96 -25.98
N TYR A 498 0.88 -6.77 -25.77
CA TYR A 498 0.75 -8.09 -25.18
C TYR A 498 0.41 -7.99 -23.69
N LEU A 499 1.17 -7.19 -22.93
CA LEU A 499 0.91 -6.97 -21.50
C LEU A 499 -0.51 -6.43 -21.25
N TYR A 500 -0.97 -5.48 -22.06
CA TYR A 500 -2.31 -4.92 -21.95
C TYR A 500 -3.41 -5.91 -22.32
N ASN A 501 -3.15 -6.83 -23.26
CA ASN A 501 -4.06 -7.94 -23.52
C ASN A 501 -4.11 -8.92 -22.33
N LEU A 502 -2.99 -9.16 -21.63
CA LEU A 502 -3.03 -9.97 -20.41
C LEU A 502 -3.93 -9.36 -19.33
N PHE A 503 -3.94 -8.03 -19.18
CA PHE A 503 -4.87 -7.35 -18.27
C PHE A 503 -6.33 -7.38 -18.72
N HIS A 504 -6.58 -7.61 -20.02
CA HIS A 504 -7.95 -7.70 -20.55
C HIS A 504 -8.60 -9.06 -20.23
N TYR A 505 -7.79 -10.13 -20.16
CA TYR A 505 -8.22 -11.49 -19.85
C TYR A 505 -8.19 -11.75 -18.35
#